data_AF-A0AAD0YPF3-F1
#
_entry.id   AF-A0AAD0YPF3-F1
#
_cell.length_a   1.000
_cell.length_b   1.000
_cell.length_c   1.000
_cell.angle_alpha   90.00
_cell.angle_beta   90.00
_cell.angle_gamma   90.00
#
_symmetry.space_group_name_H-M   'P 1'
#
loop_
_entity.id
_entity.type
_entity.pdbx_description
1 polymer ?
#
loop_
_entity_poly.entity_id
_entity_poly.type
_entity_poly.pdbx_seq_one_letter_code
_entity_poly.pdbx_strand_id
1 'polypeptide(L)'
;MKIQTDDIANLEFIFDGSKQEYVSISSSPDLKNGIKKDYNKFPLKVPYYIPWLSLMKLNQEIKLNMVCKPIKAGDDISKAEISFGKNEYYEVDIDGKKNENIKYIPDGKPKEIIIKCIKASKEMGIVAVDKDKKEIGKITAIDNTIIYDLPVRLVCVVKDSPNKEAEISQLISDFKTDKIEEYLNQNSLNQALIKTTVEIDSKYRIAFDETTWNGTFYNKTGNYFTNRKDTAGGKVSYIDDDGEEQKDAEYEHILDKFLREYKTNFEADGKKFKGILLFITNIDKDPIDNEGGVSRTQPVNFREAIVFGSNLKNKSTYAHEIAHALGLEHYFWRDLEYKQELEKLKSRLFKNKQTTARNKEITKGNEAALKKNKENIRIRQQEIDKWTNEKKKPDYPYKKEAQDRIDKLEKENSETRKINKDIQEKIDEGKVNIEKGEKQIKQDEDNLKVYKENKYKFKEKLTLNVMDYSSTRNIFIRWQWQVMQNDVKSYYGSIIENK
;
A
#
# COMPACT_ATOMS: atom_id res chain seq x y z
N MET A 1 16.55 -3.57 -24.75
CA MET A 1 15.26 -4.27 -25.03
C MET A 1 14.24 -3.54 -24.19
N LYS A 2 13.12 -3.10 -24.76
CA LYS A 2 12.12 -2.33 -24.01
C LYS A 2 10.93 -3.18 -23.60
N ILE A 3 10.36 -2.89 -22.44
CA ILE A 3 9.09 -3.47 -21.96
C ILE A 3 8.18 -2.31 -21.55
N GLN A 4 6.96 -2.28 -22.11
CA GLN A 4 6.16 -1.04 -22.26
C GLN A 4 7.01 0.11 -22.84
N THR A 5 7.68 0.89 -22.01
CA THR A 5 8.55 2.01 -22.43
C THR A 5 9.98 1.94 -21.91
N ASP A 6 10.24 1.15 -20.87
CA ASP A 6 11.49 1.22 -20.12
C ASP A 6 12.55 0.31 -20.73
N ASP A 7 13.79 0.81 -20.83
CA ASP A 7 14.89 -0.03 -21.28
C ASP A 7 15.35 -0.93 -20.13
N ILE A 8 15.27 -2.24 -20.36
CA ILE A 8 15.69 -3.26 -19.40
C ILE A 8 17.23 -3.22 -19.21
N ALA A 9 17.96 -2.49 -20.06
CA ALA A 9 19.35 -2.13 -19.77
C ALA A 9 19.51 -1.34 -18.45
N ASN A 10 18.49 -0.56 -18.05
CA ASN A 10 18.49 0.25 -16.84
C ASN A 10 17.96 -0.48 -15.60
N LEU A 11 17.53 -1.75 -15.72
CA LEU A 11 17.11 -2.55 -14.57
C LEU A 11 18.33 -2.89 -13.72
N GLU A 12 18.31 -2.61 -12.42
CA GLU A 12 19.46 -2.81 -11.51
C GLU A 12 19.23 -3.93 -10.51
N PHE A 13 18.00 -4.03 -9.95
CA PHE A 13 17.66 -5.02 -8.94
C PHE A 13 16.29 -5.64 -9.14
N ILE A 14 16.15 -6.87 -8.65
CA ILE A 14 14.91 -7.64 -8.74
C ILE A 14 14.66 -8.32 -7.40
N PHE A 15 13.42 -8.26 -6.91
CA PHE A 15 13.02 -8.96 -5.71
C PHE A 15 13.02 -10.49 -5.95
N ASP A 16 13.89 -11.21 -5.26
CA ASP A 16 13.92 -12.66 -5.22
C ASP A 16 13.00 -13.15 -4.09
N GLY A 17 11.83 -13.66 -4.48
CA GLY A 17 10.83 -14.16 -3.54
C GLY A 17 11.29 -15.37 -2.70
N SER A 18 12.31 -16.11 -3.14
CA SER A 18 12.85 -17.25 -2.38
C SER A 18 13.77 -16.79 -1.25
N LYS A 19 14.56 -15.73 -1.49
CA LYS A 19 15.49 -15.14 -0.52
C LYS A 19 14.86 -14.00 0.30
N GLN A 20 13.71 -13.49 -0.15
CA GLN A 20 13.06 -12.30 0.39
C GLN A 20 14.01 -11.10 0.44
N GLU A 21 14.71 -10.84 -0.66
CA GLU A 21 15.62 -9.73 -0.81
C GLU A 21 15.64 -9.25 -2.26
N TYR A 22 16.10 -8.02 -2.50
CA TYR A 22 16.42 -7.58 -3.85
C TYR A 22 17.85 -7.97 -4.19
N VAL A 23 18.00 -8.66 -5.31
CA VAL A 23 19.27 -9.14 -5.82
C VAL A 23 19.68 -8.29 -7.00
N SER A 24 20.95 -7.87 -7.05
CA SER A 24 21.49 -7.13 -8.19
C SER A 24 21.53 -8.01 -9.43
N ILE A 25 21.03 -7.51 -10.56
CA ILE A 25 21.10 -8.23 -11.83
C ILE A 25 22.55 -8.46 -12.30
N SER A 26 23.50 -7.65 -11.82
CA SER A 26 24.93 -7.83 -12.10
C SER A 26 25.47 -9.14 -11.51
N SER A 27 25.01 -9.48 -10.30
CA SER A 27 25.38 -10.69 -9.57
C SER A 27 24.61 -11.92 -10.00
N SER A 28 23.46 -11.76 -10.64
CA SER A 28 22.59 -12.85 -11.09
C SER A 28 21.88 -12.49 -12.40
N PRO A 29 22.60 -12.51 -13.54
CA PRO A 29 22.08 -12.05 -14.83
C PRO A 29 20.80 -12.76 -15.31
N ASP A 30 20.61 -14.02 -14.91
CA ASP A 30 19.41 -14.79 -15.24
C ASP A 30 18.13 -14.19 -14.66
N LEU A 31 18.22 -13.46 -13.54
CA LEU A 31 17.08 -12.77 -12.94
C LEU A 31 16.53 -11.69 -13.87
N LYS A 32 17.34 -11.13 -14.78
CA LYS A 32 16.89 -10.18 -15.81
C LYS A 32 15.81 -10.76 -16.72
N ASN A 33 15.68 -12.09 -16.77
CA ASN A 33 14.59 -12.75 -17.46
C ASN A 33 13.27 -12.78 -16.66
N GLY A 34 13.28 -12.42 -15.37
CA GLY A 34 12.10 -12.30 -14.53
C GLY A 34 11.06 -11.35 -15.10
N ILE A 35 11.47 -10.13 -15.49
CA ILE A 35 10.57 -9.15 -16.11
C ILE A 35 9.93 -9.64 -17.41
N LYS A 36 10.63 -10.50 -18.16
CA LYS A 36 10.10 -11.11 -19.39
C LYS A 36 8.93 -12.05 -19.10
N LYS A 37 8.86 -12.66 -17.90
CA LYS A 37 7.79 -13.58 -17.51
C LYS A 37 6.47 -12.86 -17.24
N ASP A 38 6.50 -11.57 -16.96
CA ASP A 38 5.28 -10.76 -16.75
C ASP A 38 4.59 -10.40 -18.08
N TYR A 39 5.22 -10.69 -19.22
CA TYR A 39 4.72 -10.35 -20.54
C TYR A 39 4.67 -11.58 -21.44
N ASN A 40 3.54 -11.77 -22.11
CA ASN A 40 3.41 -12.84 -23.09
C ASN A 40 4.30 -12.57 -24.30
N LYS A 41 5.06 -13.58 -24.71
CA LYS A 41 5.91 -13.53 -25.90
C LYS A 41 5.07 -13.84 -27.13
N PHE A 42 5.07 -12.94 -28.12
CA PHE A 42 4.40 -13.19 -29.38
C PHE A 42 5.27 -14.11 -30.26
N PRO A 43 4.76 -15.24 -30.80
CA PRO A 43 5.56 -16.28 -31.42
C PRO A 43 5.91 -15.97 -32.89
N LEU A 44 6.69 -14.91 -33.10
CA LEU A 44 7.30 -14.59 -34.41
C LEU A 44 8.76 -15.05 -34.46
N LYS A 45 9.33 -15.13 -35.67
CA LYS A 45 10.75 -15.44 -35.87
C LYS A 45 11.66 -14.43 -35.16
N VAL A 46 11.24 -13.16 -35.13
CA VAL A 46 11.79 -12.14 -34.22
C VAL A 46 10.71 -11.85 -33.17
N PRO A 47 10.71 -12.58 -32.05
CA PRO A 47 9.65 -12.45 -31.07
C PRO A 47 9.78 -11.13 -30.32
N TYR A 48 8.65 -10.54 -29.96
CA TYR A 48 8.59 -9.40 -29.05
C TYR A 48 7.62 -9.68 -27.90
N TYR A 49 7.71 -8.87 -26.84
CA TYR A 49 6.83 -8.96 -25.68
C TYR A 49 5.60 -8.12 -25.92
N ILE A 50 4.42 -8.75 -25.85
CA ILE A 50 3.14 -8.11 -26.15
C ILE A 50 2.91 -6.98 -25.13
N PRO A 51 2.80 -5.71 -25.57
CA PRO A 51 2.55 -4.59 -24.69
C PRO A 51 1.10 -4.61 -24.18
N TRP A 52 0.89 -3.86 -23.10
CA TRP A 52 -0.39 -3.80 -22.40
C TRP A 52 -0.99 -2.41 -22.53
N LEU A 53 -2.27 -2.39 -22.85
CA LEU A 53 -3.07 -1.19 -23.08
C LEU A 53 -4.18 -1.12 -22.04
N SER A 54 -4.40 0.08 -21.50
CA SER A 54 -5.50 0.40 -20.60
C SER A 54 -6.33 1.54 -21.17
N LEU A 55 -7.64 1.30 -21.29
CA LEU A 55 -8.65 2.28 -21.68
C LEU A 55 -9.81 2.15 -20.70
N MET A 56 -9.88 3.07 -19.75
CA MET A 56 -10.83 3.05 -18.63
C MET A 56 -12.27 3.33 -19.07
N LYS A 57 -12.48 4.28 -19.97
CA LYS A 57 -13.83 4.75 -20.33
C LYS A 57 -14.26 4.26 -21.70
N LEU A 58 -15.56 4.05 -21.87
CA LEU A 58 -16.16 3.93 -23.20
C LEU A 58 -15.87 5.18 -24.02
N ASN A 59 -15.61 4.98 -25.30
CA ASN A 59 -15.16 5.98 -26.26
C ASN A 59 -13.82 6.64 -25.94
N GLN A 60 -13.08 6.18 -24.92
CA GLN A 60 -11.72 6.64 -24.70
C GLN A 60 -10.83 6.19 -25.86
N GLU A 61 -10.00 7.11 -26.33
CA GLU A 61 -9.05 6.91 -27.41
C GLU A 61 -7.63 7.03 -26.87
N ILE A 62 -6.73 6.23 -27.42
CA ILE A 62 -5.29 6.39 -27.25
C ILE A 62 -4.62 6.47 -28.61
N LYS A 63 -3.57 7.29 -28.69
CA LYS A 63 -2.70 7.40 -29.85
C LYS A 63 -1.41 6.65 -29.58
N LEU A 64 -1.06 5.72 -30.45
CA LEU A 64 0.15 4.92 -30.35
C LEU A 64 0.97 5.05 -31.62
N ASN A 65 2.29 4.95 -31.50
CA ASN A 65 3.18 4.85 -32.65
C ASN A 65 3.52 3.38 -32.92
N MET A 66 2.95 2.82 -33.98
CA MET A 66 3.24 1.47 -34.46
C MET A 66 4.51 1.49 -35.31
N VAL A 67 5.45 0.58 -35.02
CA VAL A 67 6.67 0.40 -35.82
C VAL A 67 6.65 -1.02 -36.39
N CYS A 68 6.67 -1.11 -37.71
CA CYS A 68 6.69 -2.38 -38.42
C CYS A 68 8.12 -2.70 -38.84
N LYS A 69 8.55 -3.95 -38.65
CA LYS A 69 9.88 -4.42 -39.02
C LYS A 69 9.80 -5.70 -39.84
N PRO A 70 10.67 -5.86 -40.86
CA PRO A 70 10.73 -7.11 -41.59
C PRO A 70 11.19 -8.26 -40.69
N ILE A 71 10.69 -9.46 -40.97
CA ILE A 71 11.01 -10.66 -40.19
C ILE A 71 12.45 -11.15 -40.49
N LYS A 72 12.92 -11.00 -41.74
CA LYS A 72 14.32 -11.25 -42.11
C LYS A 72 14.97 -9.94 -42.54
N ALA A 73 16.25 -9.77 -42.19
CA ALA A 73 17.03 -8.63 -42.65
C ALA A 73 17.08 -8.63 -44.19
N GLY A 74 16.77 -7.47 -44.80
CA GLY A 74 16.74 -7.30 -46.26
C GLY A 74 15.38 -7.57 -46.91
N ASP A 75 14.38 -8.11 -46.19
CA ASP A 75 13.02 -8.20 -46.75
C ASP A 75 12.44 -6.79 -46.95
N ASP A 76 11.80 -6.60 -48.10
CA ASP A 76 11.15 -5.35 -48.47
C ASP A 76 9.79 -5.21 -47.77
N ILE A 77 9.75 -4.37 -46.73
CA ILE A 77 8.54 -4.14 -45.92
C ILE A 77 7.44 -3.41 -46.68
N SER A 78 7.78 -2.70 -47.78
CA SER A 78 6.80 -1.97 -48.60
C SER A 78 5.88 -2.90 -49.40
N LYS A 79 6.16 -4.21 -49.40
CA LYS A 79 5.31 -5.25 -49.99
C LYS A 79 4.34 -5.86 -48.99
N ALA A 80 4.43 -5.48 -47.71
CA ALA A 80 3.50 -5.90 -46.70
C ALA A 80 2.25 -5.02 -46.71
N GLU A 81 1.11 -5.61 -46.38
CA GLU A 81 -0.13 -4.90 -46.09
C GLU A 81 -0.55 -5.32 -44.69
N ILE A 82 -0.87 -4.34 -43.85
CA ILE A 82 -1.28 -4.52 -42.47
C ILE A 82 -2.73 -4.08 -42.32
N SER A 83 -3.49 -4.91 -41.63
CA SER A 83 -4.86 -4.64 -41.20
C SER A 83 -5.04 -5.07 -39.74
N PHE A 84 -6.23 -4.84 -39.18
CA PHE A 84 -6.60 -5.32 -37.85
C PHE A 84 -7.86 -6.17 -37.95
N GLY A 85 -7.88 -7.29 -37.24
CA GLY A 85 -9.06 -8.15 -37.20
C GLY A 85 -10.28 -7.41 -36.67
N LYS A 86 -11.47 -7.77 -37.18
CA LYS A 86 -12.75 -7.25 -36.65
C LYS A 86 -12.80 -7.46 -35.14
N ASN A 87 -13.12 -6.40 -34.40
CA ASN A 87 -13.20 -6.44 -32.95
C ASN A 87 -14.44 -5.64 -32.49
N GLU A 88 -15.27 -6.26 -31.64
CA GLU A 88 -16.53 -5.68 -31.15
C GLU A 88 -16.33 -4.74 -29.95
N TYR A 89 -15.13 -4.74 -29.36
CA TYR A 89 -14.78 -3.99 -28.15
C TYR A 89 -13.82 -2.85 -28.42
N TYR A 90 -12.98 -2.99 -29.44
CA TYR A 90 -12.01 -1.99 -29.84
C TYR A 90 -12.08 -1.68 -31.33
N GLU A 91 -11.91 -0.41 -31.65
CA GLU A 91 -11.76 0.07 -33.01
C GLU A 91 -10.34 0.62 -33.18
N VAL A 92 -9.62 0.09 -34.17
CA VAL A 92 -8.32 0.64 -34.60
C VAL A 92 -8.56 1.50 -35.82
N ASP A 93 -8.04 2.73 -35.81
CA ASP A 93 -8.08 3.66 -36.93
C ASP A 93 -6.65 3.99 -37.41
N ILE A 94 -6.48 3.91 -38.72
CA ILE A 94 -5.30 4.41 -39.44
C ILE A 94 -5.80 5.24 -40.63
N ASP A 95 -5.50 6.53 -40.64
CA ASP A 95 -5.87 7.49 -41.69
C ASP A 95 -7.38 7.49 -42.03
N GLY A 96 -8.24 7.33 -41.02
CA GLY A 96 -9.71 7.30 -41.16
C GLY A 96 -10.26 5.95 -41.65
N LYS A 97 -9.42 4.92 -41.79
CA LYS A 97 -9.83 3.55 -42.10
C LYS A 97 -9.80 2.71 -40.83
N LYS A 98 -10.79 1.85 -40.67
CA LYS A 98 -11.07 1.13 -39.42
C LYS A 98 -10.96 -0.37 -39.54
N ASN A 99 -10.30 -1.01 -38.57
CA ASN A 99 -10.15 -2.47 -38.44
C ASN A 99 -9.83 -3.16 -39.79
N GLU A 100 -10.69 -4.07 -40.27
CA GLU A 100 -10.46 -4.83 -41.49
C GLU A 100 -10.40 -3.98 -42.77
N ASN A 101 -10.89 -2.73 -42.72
CA ASN A 101 -10.83 -1.81 -43.85
C ASN A 101 -9.48 -1.07 -43.94
N ILE A 102 -8.61 -1.24 -42.95
CA ILE A 102 -7.24 -0.74 -42.99
C ILE A 102 -6.44 -1.56 -44.00
N LYS A 103 -5.73 -0.84 -44.89
CA LYS A 103 -4.76 -1.39 -45.83
C LYS A 103 -3.47 -0.58 -45.75
N TYR A 104 -2.80 -0.68 -44.62
CA TYR A 104 -1.59 0.10 -44.37
C TYR A 104 -0.37 -0.61 -44.96
N ILE A 105 0.38 0.10 -45.81
CA ILE A 105 1.66 -0.37 -46.35
C ILE A 105 2.79 0.28 -45.56
N PRO A 106 3.61 -0.49 -44.83
CA PRO A 106 4.68 0.08 -44.03
C PRO A 106 5.81 0.67 -44.88
N ASP A 107 6.34 1.81 -44.45
CA ASP A 107 7.50 2.49 -45.05
C ASP A 107 8.75 2.43 -44.14
N GLY A 108 8.67 1.65 -43.06
CA GLY A 108 9.72 1.54 -42.04
C GLY A 108 9.74 2.66 -41.01
N LYS A 109 8.88 3.69 -41.13
CA LYS A 109 8.74 4.75 -40.15
C LYS A 109 7.65 4.43 -39.13
N PRO A 110 7.67 5.07 -37.94
CA PRO A 110 6.55 4.98 -37.00
C PRO A 110 5.26 5.51 -37.63
N LYS A 111 4.17 4.77 -37.50
CA LYS A 111 2.83 5.15 -37.93
C LYS A 111 1.94 5.40 -36.71
N GLU A 112 1.32 6.56 -36.63
CA GLU A 112 0.28 6.81 -35.64
C GLU A 112 -0.92 5.91 -35.93
N ILE A 113 -1.37 5.20 -34.90
CA ILE A 113 -2.63 4.46 -34.87
C ILE A 113 -3.46 4.99 -33.71
N ILE A 114 -4.78 5.05 -33.90
CA ILE A 114 -5.72 5.40 -32.84
C ILE A 114 -6.43 4.12 -32.43
N ILE A 115 -6.47 3.83 -31.13
CA ILE A 115 -7.25 2.72 -30.59
C ILE A 115 -8.34 3.31 -29.70
N LYS A 116 -9.59 2.98 -30.03
CA LYS A 116 -10.78 3.41 -29.31
C LYS A 116 -11.44 2.24 -28.60
N CYS A 117 -11.79 2.40 -27.33
CA CYS A 117 -12.65 1.46 -26.61
C CYS A 117 -14.10 1.73 -26.99
N ILE A 118 -14.73 0.87 -27.78
CA ILE A 118 -16.15 1.00 -28.16
C ILE A 118 -17.10 0.25 -27.21
N LYS A 119 -16.60 -0.77 -26.50
CA LYS A 119 -17.34 -1.51 -25.48
C LYS A 119 -16.39 -2.06 -24.41
N ALA A 120 -16.84 -2.11 -23.15
CA ALA A 120 -16.08 -2.74 -22.08
C ALA A 120 -15.88 -4.25 -22.36
N SER A 121 -14.71 -4.77 -22.01
CA SER A 121 -14.28 -6.12 -22.35
C SER A 121 -13.45 -6.74 -21.23
N LYS A 122 -13.54 -8.07 -21.13
CA LYS A 122 -12.52 -8.86 -20.43
C LYS A 122 -11.20 -8.74 -21.17
N GLU A 123 -10.09 -9.08 -20.50
CA GLU A 123 -8.76 -9.04 -21.08
C GLU A 123 -8.75 -9.71 -22.46
N MET A 124 -8.32 -8.98 -23.48
CA MET A 124 -8.33 -9.48 -24.85
C MET A 124 -7.20 -8.93 -25.71
N GLY A 125 -6.97 -9.59 -26.85
CA GLY A 125 -6.00 -9.16 -27.85
C GLY A 125 -6.58 -8.25 -28.92
N ILE A 126 -5.87 -7.17 -29.22
CA ILE A 126 -6.03 -6.39 -30.46
C ILE A 126 -4.94 -6.89 -31.42
N VAL A 127 -5.36 -7.59 -32.48
CA VAL A 127 -4.46 -8.36 -33.35
C VAL A 127 -4.28 -7.64 -34.69
N ALA A 128 -3.02 -7.41 -35.06
CA ALA A 128 -2.63 -6.98 -36.38
C ALA A 128 -2.42 -8.20 -37.28
N VAL A 129 -2.94 -8.14 -38.50
CA VAL A 129 -2.89 -9.22 -39.48
C VAL A 129 -2.31 -8.75 -40.81
N ASP A 130 -1.73 -9.67 -41.58
CA ASP A 130 -1.33 -9.42 -42.96
C ASP A 130 -2.51 -9.60 -43.95
N LYS A 131 -2.23 -9.41 -45.24
CA LYS A 131 -3.19 -9.63 -46.35
C LYS A 131 -3.81 -11.03 -46.38
N ASP A 132 -3.10 -12.04 -45.85
CA ASP A 132 -3.53 -13.44 -45.81
C ASP A 132 -4.23 -13.76 -44.48
N LYS A 133 -4.55 -12.72 -43.68
CA LYS A 133 -5.16 -12.79 -42.34
C LYS A 133 -4.30 -13.52 -41.30
N LYS A 134 -3.00 -13.66 -41.54
CA LYS A 134 -2.08 -14.23 -40.57
C LYS A 134 -1.74 -13.19 -39.52
N GLU A 135 -1.71 -13.60 -38.25
CA GLU A 135 -1.31 -12.70 -37.16
C GLU A 135 0.17 -12.30 -37.28
N ILE A 136 0.42 -10.99 -37.30
CA ILE A 136 1.76 -10.40 -37.42
C ILE A 136 2.09 -9.46 -36.26
N GLY A 137 1.12 -9.22 -35.37
CA GLY A 137 1.29 -8.42 -34.18
C GLY A 137 0.06 -8.46 -33.28
N LYS A 138 0.25 -8.03 -32.04
CA LYS A 138 -0.73 -8.05 -30.97
C LYS A 138 -0.40 -7.01 -29.90
N ILE A 139 -1.44 -6.38 -29.36
CA ILE A 139 -1.44 -5.62 -28.11
C ILE A 139 -2.50 -6.25 -27.22
N THR A 140 -2.26 -6.36 -25.91
CA THR A 140 -3.30 -6.84 -24.99
C THR A 140 -3.98 -5.66 -24.32
N ALA A 141 -5.29 -5.53 -24.50
CA ALA A 141 -6.11 -4.63 -23.71
C ALA A 141 -6.49 -5.33 -22.39
N ILE A 142 -6.27 -4.65 -21.26
CA ILE A 142 -6.61 -5.18 -19.94
C ILE A 142 -8.14 -5.24 -19.73
N ASP A 143 -8.59 -6.11 -18.82
CA ASP A 143 -9.99 -6.17 -18.40
C ASP A 143 -10.44 -4.80 -17.88
N ASN A 144 -11.34 -4.15 -18.61
CA ASN A 144 -11.92 -2.85 -18.24
C ASN A 144 -13.42 -2.95 -17.95
N THR A 145 -13.93 -4.15 -17.67
CA THR A 145 -15.31 -4.36 -17.18
C THR A 145 -15.51 -3.85 -15.75
N ILE A 146 -14.41 -3.65 -15.02
CA ILE A 146 -14.39 -3.20 -13.64
C ILE A 146 -13.60 -1.89 -13.56
N ILE A 147 -14.20 -0.88 -12.94
CA ILE A 147 -13.53 0.36 -12.53
C ILE A 147 -13.43 0.37 -11.01
N TYR A 148 -12.27 0.79 -10.51
CA TYR A 148 -11.99 0.90 -9.08
C TYR A 148 -12.25 2.34 -8.64
N ASP A 149 -13.23 2.54 -7.77
CA ASP A 149 -13.58 3.88 -7.28
C ASP A 149 -12.76 4.20 -6.03
N LEU A 150 -11.93 5.24 -6.11
CA LEU A 150 -11.07 5.72 -5.04
C LEU A 150 -11.58 7.08 -4.55
N PRO A 151 -12.29 7.13 -3.42
CA PRO A 151 -12.62 8.39 -2.77
C PRO A 151 -11.35 9.09 -2.30
N VAL A 152 -11.24 10.38 -2.59
CA VAL A 152 -10.17 11.25 -2.10
C VAL A 152 -10.81 12.42 -1.40
N ARG A 153 -10.35 12.79 -0.22
CA ARG A 153 -10.80 13.99 0.49
C ARG A 153 -9.68 15.00 0.55
N LEU A 154 -9.92 16.18 -0.01
CA LEU A 154 -8.97 17.28 0.04
C LEU A 154 -9.01 17.93 1.44
N VAL A 155 -7.84 18.05 2.08
CA VAL A 155 -7.70 18.66 3.40
C VAL A 155 -6.71 19.82 3.32
N CYS A 156 -7.18 21.05 3.54
CA CYS A 156 -6.31 22.22 3.52
C CYS A 156 -5.59 22.40 4.86
N VAL A 157 -4.26 22.54 4.83
CA VAL A 157 -3.46 22.86 6.02
C VAL A 157 -2.93 24.28 5.92
N VAL A 158 -3.35 25.14 6.84
CA VAL A 158 -3.02 26.57 6.86
C VAL A 158 -2.69 27.03 8.29
N LYS A 159 -2.06 28.18 8.44
CA LYS A 159 -1.85 28.81 9.75
C LYS A 159 -3.19 29.23 10.34
N ASP A 160 -3.33 29.10 11.66
CA ASP A 160 -4.46 29.72 12.37
C ASP A 160 -4.24 31.23 12.48
N SER A 161 -4.67 31.96 11.44
CA SER A 161 -4.54 33.40 11.31
C SER A 161 -5.87 34.05 10.92
N PRO A 162 -5.99 35.39 11.00
CA PRO A 162 -7.16 36.10 10.47
C PRO A 162 -7.43 35.84 8.98
N ASN A 163 -6.41 35.45 8.21
CA ASN A 163 -6.49 35.23 6.76
C ASN A 163 -6.76 33.76 6.38
N LYS A 164 -6.89 32.84 7.34
CA LYS A 164 -6.99 31.39 7.07
C LYS A 164 -8.10 31.01 6.09
N GLU A 165 -9.27 31.66 6.16
CA GLU A 165 -10.40 31.38 5.27
C GLU A 165 -10.07 31.76 3.81
N ALA A 166 -9.32 32.85 3.60
CA ALA A 166 -8.86 33.26 2.28
C ALA A 166 -7.81 32.30 1.74
N GLU A 167 -6.86 31.84 2.58
CA GLU A 167 -5.84 30.86 2.20
C GLU A 167 -6.47 29.51 1.79
N ILE A 168 -7.45 29.02 2.56
CA ILE A 168 -8.18 27.78 2.24
C ILE A 168 -8.94 27.94 0.92
N SER A 169 -9.65 29.06 0.75
CA SER A 169 -10.39 29.35 -0.48
C SER A 169 -9.46 29.40 -1.70
N GLN A 170 -8.27 29.99 -1.54
CA GLN A 170 -7.26 30.05 -2.59
C GLN A 170 -6.71 28.66 -2.93
N LEU A 171 -6.32 27.85 -1.94
CA LEU A 171 -5.84 26.48 -2.15
C LEU A 171 -6.86 25.62 -2.91
N ILE A 172 -8.15 25.70 -2.52
CA ILE A 172 -9.24 25.01 -3.21
C ILE A 172 -9.42 25.53 -4.64
N SER A 173 -9.37 26.85 -4.83
CA SER A 173 -9.50 27.48 -6.14
C SER A 173 -8.37 27.06 -7.08
N ASP A 174 -7.13 27.06 -6.58
CA ASP A 174 -5.95 26.67 -7.34
C ASP A 174 -6.00 25.20 -7.71
N PHE A 175 -6.35 24.30 -6.77
CA PHE A 175 -6.52 22.87 -7.05
C PHE A 175 -7.52 22.60 -8.19
N LYS A 176 -8.65 23.33 -8.21
CA LYS A 176 -9.66 23.24 -9.28
C LYS A 176 -9.14 23.82 -10.59
N THR A 177 -8.53 25.00 -10.54
CA THR A 177 -8.00 25.71 -11.72
C THR A 177 -6.90 24.91 -12.41
N ASP A 178 -6.04 24.26 -11.62
CA ASP A 178 -4.98 23.39 -12.11
C ASP A 178 -5.51 22.02 -12.59
N LYS A 179 -6.82 21.76 -12.46
CA LYS A 179 -7.49 20.55 -12.97
C LYS A 179 -6.82 19.27 -12.46
N ILE A 180 -6.50 19.22 -11.16
CA ILE A 180 -5.78 18.09 -10.56
C ILE A 180 -6.61 16.80 -10.62
N GLU A 181 -7.89 16.85 -10.23
CA GLU A 181 -8.79 15.69 -10.33
C GLU A 181 -8.95 15.18 -11.77
N GLU A 182 -8.97 16.10 -12.75
CA GLU A 182 -9.03 15.76 -14.17
C GLU A 182 -7.76 15.00 -14.59
N TYR A 183 -6.59 15.50 -14.21
CA TYR A 183 -5.32 14.86 -14.47
C TYR A 183 -5.24 13.44 -13.86
N LEU A 184 -5.69 13.27 -12.61
CA LEU A 184 -5.74 11.96 -11.95
C LEU A 184 -6.60 10.96 -12.76
N ASN A 185 -7.75 11.41 -13.25
CA ASN A 185 -8.73 10.59 -13.98
C ASN A 185 -8.46 10.45 -15.49
N GLN A 186 -7.51 11.18 -16.08
CA GLN A 186 -7.26 11.15 -17.53
C GLN A 186 -5.81 10.87 -17.90
N ASN A 187 -4.85 11.17 -17.03
CA ASN A 187 -3.43 11.12 -17.35
C ASN A 187 -2.58 10.27 -16.39
N SER A 188 -3.09 9.86 -15.23
CA SER A 188 -2.34 9.01 -14.28
C SER A 188 -3.10 7.76 -13.84
N LEU A 189 -3.98 7.85 -12.85
CA LEU A 189 -4.58 6.70 -12.16
C LEU A 189 -5.58 5.93 -13.04
N ASN A 190 -6.11 6.58 -14.08
CA ASN A 190 -6.91 5.92 -15.11
C ASN A 190 -6.15 4.81 -15.86
N GLN A 191 -4.82 4.87 -15.91
CA GLN A 191 -3.99 3.79 -16.47
C GLN A 191 -4.22 2.48 -15.70
N ALA A 192 -4.49 2.56 -14.40
CA ALA A 192 -4.83 1.43 -13.55
C ALA A 192 -6.34 1.19 -13.41
N LEU A 193 -7.18 1.81 -14.24
CA LEU A 193 -8.64 1.75 -14.15
C LEU A 193 -9.19 2.27 -12.81
N ILE A 194 -8.43 3.16 -12.15
CA ILE A 194 -8.84 3.80 -10.92
C ILE A 194 -9.48 5.14 -11.28
N LYS A 195 -10.74 5.30 -10.89
CA LYS A 195 -11.47 6.55 -10.94
C LYS A 195 -11.35 7.23 -9.58
N THR A 196 -10.87 8.46 -9.56
CA THR A 196 -10.83 9.27 -8.34
C THR A 196 -12.02 10.20 -8.30
N THR A 197 -12.70 10.26 -7.15
CA THR A 197 -13.69 11.29 -6.86
C THR A 197 -13.17 12.14 -5.70
N VAL A 198 -12.91 13.42 -5.96
CA VAL A 198 -12.33 14.31 -4.94
C VAL A 198 -13.44 15.07 -4.22
N GLU A 199 -13.62 14.78 -2.93
CA GLU A 199 -14.46 15.55 -2.03
C GLU A 199 -13.75 16.84 -1.65
N ILE A 200 -14.33 17.97 -2.05
CA ILE A 200 -13.81 19.31 -1.80
C ILE A 200 -14.83 20.10 -0.98
N ASP A 201 -14.47 20.42 0.25
CA ASP A 201 -15.28 21.23 1.17
C ASP A 201 -14.33 22.00 2.11
N SER A 202 -14.53 23.31 2.27
CA SER A 202 -13.66 24.16 3.10
C SER A 202 -13.70 23.80 4.58
N LYS A 203 -14.68 23.01 5.02
CA LYS A 203 -14.71 22.48 6.39
C LYS A 203 -13.59 21.48 6.66
N TYR A 204 -13.09 20.77 5.65
CA TYR A 204 -12.00 19.80 5.79
C TYR A 204 -10.66 20.52 5.80
N ARG A 205 -10.21 20.87 7.00
CA ARG A 205 -9.03 21.70 7.20
C ARG A 205 -8.32 21.44 8.51
N ILE A 206 -7.06 21.81 8.55
CA ILE A 206 -6.26 21.93 9.75
C ILE A 206 -5.75 23.37 9.80
N ALA A 207 -6.20 24.13 10.79
CA ALA A 207 -5.65 25.44 11.13
C ALA A 207 -4.71 25.23 12.31
N PHE A 208 -3.40 25.37 12.09
CA PHE A 208 -2.41 25.10 13.14
C PHE A 208 -1.94 26.39 13.81
N ASP A 209 -1.76 26.33 15.13
CA ASP A 209 -1.16 27.41 15.91
C ASP A 209 0.36 27.44 15.66
N GLU A 210 0.85 28.51 15.04
CA GLU A 210 2.26 28.64 14.67
C GLU A 210 3.21 28.67 15.88
N THR A 211 2.76 29.19 17.02
CA THR A 211 3.59 29.32 18.23
C THR A 211 3.79 27.96 18.86
N THR A 212 2.73 27.16 18.90
CA THR A 212 2.70 25.81 19.44
C THR A 212 3.52 24.84 18.58
N TRP A 213 3.51 25.02 17.25
CA TRP A 213 4.21 24.14 16.32
C TRP A 213 5.66 24.57 16.06
N ASN A 214 6.03 25.81 16.41
CA ASN A 214 7.37 26.32 16.18
C ASN A 214 8.43 25.48 16.91
N GLY A 215 9.47 25.06 16.19
CA GLY A 215 10.56 24.24 16.73
C GLY A 215 10.22 22.75 16.90
N THR A 216 9.00 22.32 16.54
CA THR A 216 8.62 20.91 16.51
C THR A 216 8.24 20.47 15.10
N PHE A 217 7.07 20.87 14.63
CA PHE A 217 6.52 20.50 13.32
C PHE A 217 6.62 21.64 12.30
N TYR A 218 6.94 22.85 12.74
CA TYR A 218 7.02 24.03 11.91
C TYR A 218 8.24 24.86 12.32
N ASN A 219 8.96 25.41 11.34
CA ASN A 219 9.98 26.40 11.56
C ASN A 219 9.42 27.78 11.20
N LYS A 220 9.19 28.64 12.20
CA LYS A 220 8.61 29.96 11.98
C LYS A 220 9.55 30.91 11.22
N THR A 221 10.85 30.85 11.47
CA THR A 221 11.84 31.71 10.81
C THR A 221 12.01 31.38 9.34
N GLY A 222 12.04 30.08 9.02
CA GLY A 222 12.17 29.58 7.65
C GLY A 222 10.85 29.41 6.91
N ASN A 223 9.72 29.48 7.60
CA ASN A 223 8.38 29.25 7.06
C ASN A 223 8.23 27.90 6.34
N TYR A 224 8.61 26.80 7.00
CA TYR A 224 8.49 25.45 6.45
C TYR A 224 8.08 24.43 7.51
N PHE A 225 7.46 23.33 7.09
CA PHE A 225 7.20 22.18 7.94
C PHE A 225 8.44 21.31 8.13
N THR A 226 8.58 20.70 9.31
CA THR A 226 9.65 19.76 9.62
C THR A 226 9.10 18.52 10.34
N ASN A 227 9.90 17.47 10.42
CA ASN A 227 9.60 16.32 11.25
C ASN A 227 10.05 16.63 12.68
N ARG A 228 9.22 16.30 13.68
CA ARG A 228 9.55 16.55 15.08
C ARG A 228 10.70 15.65 15.49
N LYS A 229 11.83 16.25 15.81
CA LYS A 229 13.02 15.62 16.38
C LYS A 229 13.21 16.09 17.82
N ASP A 230 13.95 15.33 18.62
CA ASP A 230 14.41 15.80 19.92
C ASP A 230 15.44 16.93 19.71
N THR A 231 15.22 18.08 20.34
CA THR A 231 16.09 19.24 20.21
C THR A 231 17.47 19.03 20.83
N ALA A 232 17.61 18.06 21.74
CA ALA A 232 18.90 17.64 22.29
C ALA A 232 19.62 16.57 21.44
N GLY A 233 19.05 16.20 20.28
CA GLY A 233 19.57 15.12 19.43
C GLY A 233 19.26 13.71 19.95
N GLY A 234 18.38 13.60 20.96
CA GLY A 234 17.89 12.34 21.50
C GLY A 234 16.71 11.77 20.72
N LYS A 235 15.79 11.16 21.46
CA LYS A 235 14.70 10.34 20.91
C LYS A 235 13.34 10.95 21.19
N VAL A 236 12.39 10.70 20.29
CA VAL A 236 11.00 11.10 20.53
C VAL A 236 10.12 9.91 20.86
N SER A 237 9.13 10.17 21.72
CA SER A 237 7.99 9.27 21.92
C SER A 237 6.71 9.97 21.47
N TYR A 238 5.84 9.22 20.81
CA TYR A 238 4.56 9.70 20.30
C TYR A 238 3.55 8.56 20.21
N ILE A 239 2.27 8.90 20.10
CA ILE A 239 1.20 7.92 19.85
C ILE A 239 0.96 7.89 18.36
N ASP A 240 1.08 6.71 17.77
CA ASP A 240 0.84 6.49 16.35
C ASP A 240 -0.66 6.40 16.02
N ASP A 241 -0.93 6.11 14.76
CA ASP A 241 -2.27 6.10 14.21
C ASP A 241 -3.18 5.00 14.73
N ASP A 242 -2.60 3.95 15.29
CA ASP A 242 -3.29 2.83 15.91
C ASP A 242 -3.52 3.05 17.41
N GLY A 243 -3.09 4.20 17.94
CA GLY A 243 -3.15 4.49 19.37
C GLY A 243 -2.04 3.82 20.16
N GLU A 244 -1.00 3.31 19.49
CA GLU A 244 0.13 2.69 20.15
C GLU A 244 1.23 3.71 20.45
N GLU A 245 1.82 3.59 21.63
CA GLU A 245 2.96 4.41 22.02
C GLU A 245 4.22 3.92 21.31
N GLN A 246 4.74 4.76 20.42
CA GLN A 246 6.06 4.62 19.82
C GLN A 246 7.09 5.23 20.76
N LYS A 247 8.02 4.40 21.24
CA LYS A 247 9.14 4.81 22.10
C LYS A 247 10.43 4.81 21.30
N ASP A 248 11.35 5.67 21.71
CA ASP A 248 12.70 5.75 21.16
C ASP A 248 12.76 5.94 19.63
N ALA A 249 11.78 6.66 19.06
CA ALA A 249 11.75 6.95 17.62
C ALA A 249 12.74 8.05 17.22
N GLU A 250 13.31 7.94 16.02
CA GLU A 250 14.28 8.91 15.48
C GLU A 250 13.65 10.29 15.26
N TYR A 251 12.37 10.29 14.89
CA TYR A 251 11.52 11.46 14.73
C TYR A 251 10.04 11.04 14.71
N GLU A 252 9.15 12.01 14.88
CA GLU A 252 7.72 11.90 14.58
C GLU A 252 7.46 12.68 13.29
N HIS A 253 6.83 12.03 12.32
CA HIS A 253 6.66 12.63 11.00
C HIS A 253 5.50 13.60 10.97
N ILE A 254 5.59 14.61 10.10
CA ILE A 254 4.55 15.64 9.98
C ILE A 254 3.17 15.07 9.58
N LEU A 255 3.14 14.02 8.72
CA LEU A 255 1.89 13.35 8.34
C LEU A 255 1.17 12.72 9.54
N ASP A 256 1.89 12.16 10.51
CA ASP A 256 1.27 11.58 11.72
C ASP A 256 0.57 12.68 12.54
N LYS A 257 1.20 13.87 12.61
CA LYS A 257 0.59 15.05 13.23
C LYS A 257 -0.66 15.50 12.48
N PHE A 258 -0.62 15.61 11.15
CA PHE A 258 -1.79 15.99 10.36
C PHE A 258 -2.94 14.98 10.49
N LEU A 259 -2.64 13.69 10.46
CA LEU A 259 -3.68 12.69 10.64
C LEU A 259 -4.32 12.77 12.01
N ARG A 260 -3.53 12.97 13.07
CA ARG A 260 -4.05 13.13 14.44
C ARG A 260 -4.95 14.34 14.58
N GLU A 261 -4.59 15.48 14.01
CA GLU A 261 -5.45 16.67 13.97
C GLU A 261 -6.75 16.39 13.18
N TYR A 262 -6.63 15.74 12.03
CA TYR A 262 -7.78 15.36 11.22
C TYR A 262 -8.75 14.44 11.97
N LYS A 263 -8.24 13.36 12.60
CA LYS A 263 -9.02 12.41 13.39
C LYS A 263 -9.76 13.12 14.52
N THR A 264 -9.07 14.01 15.22
CA THR A 264 -9.65 14.78 16.33
C THR A 264 -10.81 15.66 15.86
N ASN A 265 -10.67 16.30 14.70
CA ASN A 265 -11.66 17.25 14.20
C ASN A 265 -12.83 16.61 13.45
N PHE A 266 -12.60 15.47 12.77
CA PHE A 266 -13.55 14.92 11.80
C PHE A 266 -13.90 13.45 11.97
N GLU A 267 -13.18 12.70 12.82
CA GLU A 267 -13.45 11.27 13.05
C GLU A 267 -13.66 10.91 14.53
N ALA A 268 -13.88 11.93 15.38
CA ALA A 268 -14.07 11.75 16.83
C ALA A 268 -15.32 10.92 17.18
N ASP A 269 -16.32 10.88 16.30
CA ASP A 269 -17.53 10.05 16.44
C ASP A 269 -17.32 8.58 16.02
N GLY A 270 -16.09 8.22 15.65
CA GLY A 270 -15.70 6.89 15.18
C GLY A 270 -15.97 6.63 13.69
N LYS A 271 -16.56 7.58 12.95
CA LYS A 271 -16.80 7.42 11.51
C LYS A 271 -15.56 7.79 10.70
N LYS A 272 -14.72 6.79 10.45
CA LYS A 272 -13.53 6.95 9.62
C LYS A 272 -13.88 7.15 8.15
N PHE A 273 -13.23 8.12 7.50
CA PHE A 273 -13.27 8.27 6.04
C PHE A 273 -12.60 7.07 5.36
N LYS A 274 -13.33 6.42 4.44
CA LYS A 274 -12.80 5.30 3.64
C LYS A 274 -12.33 5.84 2.30
N GLY A 275 -11.05 6.18 2.22
CA GLY A 275 -10.43 6.81 1.06
C GLY A 275 -9.12 7.48 1.44
N ILE A 276 -8.49 8.17 0.48
CA ILE A 276 -7.23 8.89 0.69
C ILE A 276 -7.51 10.29 1.26
N LEU A 277 -6.80 10.66 2.33
CA LEU A 277 -6.72 12.01 2.85
C LEU A 277 -5.56 12.73 2.13
N LEU A 278 -5.93 13.60 1.19
CA LEU A 278 -4.98 14.40 0.43
C LEU A 278 -4.84 15.77 1.08
N PHE A 279 -3.78 15.93 1.88
CA PHE A 279 -3.40 17.20 2.46
C PHE A 279 -2.75 18.12 1.41
N ILE A 280 -3.12 19.39 1.42
CA ILE A 280 -2.44 20.43 0.62
C ILE A 280 -2.16 21.65 1.47
N THR A 281 -1.05 22.30 1.19
CA THR A 281 -0.62 23.50 1.95
C THR A 281 0.22 24.42 1.08
N ASN A 282 0.14 25.72 1.35
CA ASN A 282 0.99 26.76 0.76
C ASN A 282 2.35 26.90 1.47
N ILE A 283 2.64 26.04 2.44
CA ILE A 283 3.89 26.03 3.21
C ILE A 283 4.81 24.94 2.65
N ASP A 284 6.09 25.25 2.52
CA ASP A 284 7.08 24.30 2.01
C ASP A 284 7.49 23.27 3.06
N LYS A 285 8.07 22.15 2.62
CA LYS A 285 8.84 21.28 3.50
C LYS A 285 10.22 21.88 3.74
N ASP A 286 10.85 21.50 4.86
CA ASP A 286 12.26 21.80 5.14
C ASP A 286 13.13 21.64 3.87
N PRO A 287 13.82 22.72 3.42
CA PRO A 287 14.63 22.69 2.21
C PRO A 287 15.74 21.63 2.22
N ILE A 288 16.17 21.15 3.40
CA ILE A 288 17.16 20.08 3.53
C ILE A 288 16.61 18.75 3.05
N ASP A 289 15.32 18.50 3.27
CA ASP A 289 14.68 17.24 2.87
C ASP A 289 14.40 17.20 1.36
N ASN A 290 14.25 18.38 0.73
CA ASN A 290 14.02 18.55 -0.71
C ASN A 290 12.78 17.75 -1.21
N GLU A 291 11.71 17.75 -0.42
CA GLU A 291 10.46 17.06 -0.69
C GLU A 291 9.38 18.05 -1.15
N GLY A 292 8.76 17.79 -2.30
CA GLY A 292 7.57 18.53 -2.77
C GLY A 292 6.24 17.90 -2.39
N GLY A 293 6.28 16.64 -1.96
CA GLY A 293 5.15 15.88 -1.44
C GLY A 293 5.68 14.69 -0.66
N VAL A 294 4.83 14.12 0.19
CA VAL A 294 5.16 12.91 0.95
C VAL A 294 3.90 12.04 1.10
N SER A 295 4.11 10.74 0.99
CA SER A 295 3.20 9.70 1.45
C SER A 295 4.04 8.49 1.88
N ARG A 296 3.39 7.42 2.33
CA ARG A 296 4.05 6.18 2.73
C ARG A 296 3.32 4.99 2.12
N THR A 297 4.10 3.96 1.86
CA THR A 297 3.65 2.62 1.47
C THR A 297 3.47 1.69 2.67
N GLN A 298 3.97 2.10 3.83
CA GLN A 298 4.00 1.33 5.07
C GLN A 298 3.52 2.22 6.24
N PRO A 299 2.56 1.75 7.04
CA PRO A 299 1.84 0.48 6.91
C PRO A 299 0.94 0.40 5.66
N VAL A 300 0.54 -0.80 5.23
CA VAL A 300 -0.19 -1.05 3.96
C VAL A 300 -1.60 -0.43 3.91
N ASN A 301 -2.08 0.12 5.01
CA ASN A 301 -3.35 0.85 5.11
C ASN A 301 -3.16 2.36 5.26
N PHE A 302 -1.95 2.88 5.02
CA PHE A 302 -1.62 4.30 5.11
C PHE A 302 -2.38 5.08 4.04
N ARG A 303 -3.24 6.01 4.46
CA ARG A 303 -4.21 6.69 3.59
C ARG A 303 -3.89 8.17 3.39
N GLU A 304 -2.73 8.62 3.83
CA GLU A 304 -2.34 10.01 3.86
C GLU A 304 -1.38 10.32 2.71
N ALA A 305 -1.63 11.42 2.01
CA ALA A 305 -0.70 12.01 1.07
C ALA A 305 -0.69 13.52 1.29
N ILE A 306 0.47 14.16 1.18
CA ILE A 306 0.58 15.62 1.22
C ILE A 306 1.32 16.17 0.01
N VAL A 307 0.85 17.30 -0.51
CA VAL A 307 1.61 18.14 -1.45
C VAL A 307 1.89 19.49 -0.80
N PHE A 308 3.17 19.85 -0.75
CA PHE A 308 3.66 21.10 -0.15
C PHE A 308 3.64 22.26 -1.15
N GLY A 309 3.82 23.48 -0.63
CA GLY A 309 3.76 24.74 -1.39
C GLY A 309 4.56 24.69 -2.69
N SER A 310 5.79 24.20 -2.61
CA SER A 310 6.76 24.07 -3.70
C SER A 310 6.22 23.31 -4.93
N ASN A 311 5.28 22.37 -4.74
CA ASN A 311 4.80 21.48 -5.79
C ASN A 311 3.29 21.53 -6.01
N LEU A 312 2.56 22.51 -5.46
CA LEU A 312 1.09 22.61 -5.62
C LEU A 312 0.62 22.59 -7.09
N LYS A 313 1.42 23.15 -8.02
CA LYS A 313 1.13 23.18 -9.47
C LYS A 313 1.60 21.93 -10.22
N ASN A 314 2.41 21.08 -9.58
CA ASN A 314 2.96 19.89 -10.19
C ASN A 314 1.98 18.71 -10.03
N LYS A 315 1.13 18.50 -11.05
CA LYS A 315 0.11 17.43 -11.08
C LYS A 315 0.70 16.03 -10.88
N SER A 316 1.94 15.81 -11.30
CA SER A 316 2.61 14.52 -11.13
C SER A 316 2.88 14.19 -9.67
N THR A 317 3.17 15.19 -8.83
CA THR A 317 3.38 15.00 -7.39
C THR A 317 2.15 14.38 -6.75
N TYR A 318 0.95 14.90 -7.05
CA TYR A 318 -0.30 14.32 -6.55
C TYR A 318 -0.46 12.85 -6.94
N ALA A 319 -0.18 12.51 -8.20
CA ALA A 319 -0.26 11.12 -8.65
C ALA A 319 0.81 10.22 -7.99
N HIS A 320 2.00 10.75 -7.74
CA HIS A 320 3.10 10.05 -7.08
C HIS A 320 2.78 9.75 -5.62
N GLU A 321 2.33 10.75 -4.86
CA GLU A 321 2.01 10.56 -3.45
C GLU A 321 0.78 9.67 -3.26
N ILE A 322 -0.26 9.79 -4.12
CA ILE A 322 -1.39 8.87 -4.08
C ILE A 322 -0.95 7.45 -4.44
N ALA A 323 -0.03 7.28 -5.39
CA ALA A 323 0.48 5.96 -5.75
C ALA A 323 1.29 5.31 -4.61
N HIS A 324 2.02 6.08 -3.82
CA HIS A 324 2.62 5.61 -2.57
C HIS A 324 1.58 5.10 -1.58
N ALA A 325 0.52 5.87 -1.33
CA ALA A 325 -0.59 5.45 -0.47
C ALA A 325 -1.32 4.20 -1.00
N LEU A 326 -1.22 3.91 -2.30
CA LEU A 326 -1.74 2.71 -2.95
C LEU A 326 -0.71 1.56 -3.05
N GLY A 327 0.37 1.62 -2.25
CA GLY A 327 1.34 0.55 -2.09
C GLY A 327 2.49 0.51 -3.10
N LEU A 328 2.66 1.55 -3.93
CA LEU A 328 3.79 1.62 -4.85
C LEU A 328 5.02 2.22 -4.18
N GLU A 329 6.15 1.53 -4.25
CA GLU A 329 7.47 2.07 -3.88
C GLU A 329 8.08 2.84 -5.05
N HIS A 330 9.13 3.62 -4.76
CA HIS A 330 9.98 4.19 -5.80
C HIS A 330 10.45 3.11 -6.77
N TYR A 331 10.45 3.42 -8.07
CA TYR A 331 10.84 2.49 -9.13
C TYR A 331 12.35 2.30 -9.22
N PHE A 332 13.12 3.02 -8.41
CA PHE A 332 14.57 2.95 -8.32
C PHE A 332 15.05 2.62 -6.92
N TRP A 333 16.35 2.38 -6.78
CA TRP A 333 16.98 2.09 -5.50
C TRP A 333 18.20 2.94 -5.21
N ARG A 334 18.32 3.45 -3.99
CA ARG A 334 19.52 4.15 -3.47
C ARG A 334 20.38 3.23 -2.59
N ASP A 335 20.36 1.93 -2.90
CA ASP A 335 21.09 0.82 -2.26
C ASP A 335 20.88 0.73 -0.72
N LEU A 336 21.94 0.32 0.01
CA LEU A 336 22.12 0.11 1.45
C LEU A 336 20.93 0.32 2.39
N GLU A 337 20.44 1.55 2.57
CA GLU A 337 19.47 1.91 3.62
C GLU A 337 18.19 1.06 3.53
N TYR A 338 17.66 0.87 2.34
CA TYR A 338 16.50 0.01 2.13
C TYR A 338 16.78 -1.48 2.37
N LYS A 339 18.00 -1.95 2.07
CA LYS A 339 18.40 -3.32 2.40
C LYS A 339 18.44 -3.51 3.91
N GLN A 340 18.93 -2.50 4.64
CA GLN A 340 18.90 -2.49 6.10
C GLN A 340 17.47 -2.49 6.63
N GLU A 341 16.57 -1.68 6.07
CA GLU A 341 15.16 -1.66 6.45
C GLU A 341 14.46 -3.00 6.21
N LEU A 342 14.67 -3.64 5.04
CA LEU A 342 14.13 -4.95 4.75
C LEU A 342 14.69 -6.04 5.71
N GLU A 343 15.99 -6.01 6.01
CA GLU A 343 16.59 -6.96 6.96
C GLU A 343 16.12 -6.71 8.40
N LYS A 344 15.96 -5.45 8.81
CA LYS A 344 15.34 -5.09 10.11
C LYS A 344 13.91 -5.61 10.17
N LEU A 345 13.11 -5.42 9.12
CA LEU A 345 11.75 -5.93 9.02
C LEU A 345 11.71 -7.46 9.16
N LYS A 346 12.55 -8.20 8.42
CA LYS A 346 12.65 -9.66 8.50
C LYS A 346 13.06 -10.13 9.90
N SER A 347 14.06 -9.49 10.49
CA SER A 347 14.53 -9.79 11.85
C SER A 347 13.44 -9.54 12.89
N ARG A 348 12.73 -8.42 12.78
CA ARG A 348 11.59 -8.06 13.63
C ARG A 348 10.46 -9.07 13.49
N LEU A 349 10.06 -9.41 12.26
CA LEU A 349 9.03 -10.42 11.98
C LEU A 349 9.38 -11.78 12.61
N PHE A 350 10.63 -12.24 12.44
CA PHE A 350 11.09 -13.49 13.04
C PHE A 350 11.02 -13.47 14.57
N LYS A 351 11.52 -12.39 15.20
CA LYS A 351 11.48 -12.21 16.66
C LYS A 351 10.05 -12.15 17.20
N ASN A 352 9.15 -11.46 16.51
CA ASN A 352 7.75 -11.34 16.88
C ASN A 352 7.05 -12.70 16.80
N LYS A 353 7.29 -13.49 15.75
CA LYS A 353 6.79 -14.87 15.62
C LYS A 353 7.26 -15.76 16.78
N GLN A 354 8.56 -15.72 17.10
CA GLN A 354 9.12 -16.53 18.18
C GLN A 354 8.56 -16.13 19.55
N THR A 355 8.51 -14.82 19.83
CA THR A 355 7.98 -14.29 21.10
C THR A 355 6.51 -14.61 21.27
N THR A 356 5.71 -14.42 20.22
CA THR A 356 4.26 -14.73 20.24
C THR A 356 4.00 -16.22 20.43
N ALA A 357 4.77 -17.09 19.77
CA ALA A 357 4.66 -18.54 19.95
C ALA A 357 4.99 -18.96 21.40
N ARG A 358 6.08 -18.41 21.97
CA ARG A 358 6.45 -18.65 23.37
C ARG A 358 5.36 -18.18 24.33
N ASN A 359 4.77 -17.01 24.11
CA ASN A 359 3.66 -16.51 24.93
C ASN A 359 2.45 -17.43 24.86
N LYS A 360 2.10 -17.97 23.68
CA LYS A 360 1.04 -18.97 23.52
C LYS A 360 1.31 -20.24 24.34
N GLU A 361 2.55 -20.73 24.34
CA GLU A 361 2.94 -21.90 25.13
C GLU A 361 2.84 -21.65 26.63
N ILE A 362 3.35 -20.51 27.11
CA ILE A 362 3.30 -20.12 28.53
C ILE A 362 1.84 -19.98 28.99
N THR A 363 1.01 -19.27 28.22
CA THR A 363 -0.41 -19.07 28.54
C THR A 363 -1.14 -20.41 28.62
N LYS A 364 -0.91 -21.32 27.67
CA LYS A 364 -1.49 -22.67 27.69
C LYS A 364 -1.04 -23.49 28.91
N GLY A 365 0.22 -23.36 29.33
CA GLY A 365 0.75 -23.97 30.56
C GLY A 365 0.05 -23.44 31.82
N ASN A 366 -0.13 -22.12 31.90
CA ASN A 366 -0.84 -21.46 33.00
C ASN A 366 -2.32 -21.88 33.06
N GLU A 367 -3.01 -21.97 31.92
CA GLU A 367 -4.38 -22.46 31.84
C GLU A 367 -4.53 -23.90 32.33
N ALA A 368 -3.58 -24.77 31.97
CA ALA A 368 -3.54 -26.15 32.45
C ALA A 368 -3.29 -26.23 33.96
N ALA A 369 -2.38 -25.42 34.50
CA ALA A 369 -2.12 -25.32 35.93
C ALA A 369 -3.35 -24.82 36.71
N LEU A 370 -4.03 -23.79 36.20
CA LEU A 370 -5.26 -23.27 36.78
C LEU A 370 -6.36 -24.33 36.81
N LYS A 371 -6.52 -25.09 35.73
CA LYS A 371 -7.48 -26.20 35.65
C LYS A 371 -7.16 -27.29 36.70
N LYS A 372 -5.89 -27.67 36.82
CA LYS A 372 -5.44 -28.66 37.83
C LYS A 372 -5.70 -28.16 39.26
N ASN A 373 -5.41 -26.89 39.54
CA ASN A 373 -5.64 -26.31 40.86
C ASN A 373 -7.12 -26.23 41.21
N LYS A 374 -7.99 -25.87 40.25
CA LYS A 374 -9.44 -25.89 40.43
C LYS A 374 -9.95 -27.29 40.77
N GLU A 375 -9.40 -28.32 40.12
CA GLU A 375 -9.74 -29.71 40.42
C GLU A 375 -9.25 -30.15 41.82
N ASN A 376 -8.03 -29.78 42.20
CA ASN A 376 -7.51 -30.07 43.55
C ASN A 376 -8.37 -29.41 44.64
N ILE A 377 -8.81 -28.16 44.43
CA ILE A 377 -9.74 -27.48 45.36
C ILE A 377 -11.06 -28.26 45.46
N ARG A 378 -11.60 -28.74 44.33
CA ARG A 378 -12.83 -29.53 44.30
C ARG A 378 -12.69 -30.83 45.09
N ILE A 379 -11.59 -31.57 44.90
CA ILE A 379 -11.31 -32.81 45.64
C ILE A 379 -11.20 -32.53 47.14
N ARG A 380 -10.42 -31.51 47.54
CA ARG A 380 -10.29 -31.12 48.96
C ARG A 380 -11.61 -30.68 49.56
N GLN A 381 -12.46 -29.98 48.79
CA GLN A 381 -13.80 -29.58 49.26
C GLN A 381 -14.68 -30.80 49.53
N GLN A 382 -14.66 -31.82 48.67
CA GLN A 382 -15.37 -33.07 48.92
C GLN A 382 -14.88 -33.78 50.20
N GLU A 383 -13.58 -33.71 50.49
CA GLU A 383 -13.01 -34.24 51.73
C GLU A 383 -13.45 -33.43 52.97
N ILE A 384 -13.47 -32.10 52.88
CA ILE A 384 -14.00 -31.20 53.93
C ILE A 384 -15.47 -31.54 54.22
N ASP A 385 -16.30 -31.68 53.19
CA ASP A 385 -17.72 -31.99 53.33
C ASP A 385 -17.93 -33.36 54.02
N LYS A 386 -17.11 -34.35 53.66
CA LYS A 386 -17.11 -35.68 54.30
C LYS A 386 -16.80 -35.60 55.79
N TRP A 387 -15.69 -34.95 56.17
CA TRP A 387 -15.30 -34.82 57.58
C TRP A 387 -16.29 -33.99 58.39
N THR A 388 -16.87 -32.97 57.78
CA THR A 388 -17.93 -32.14 58.39
C THR A 388 -19.15 -32.99 58.74
N ASN A 389 -19.53 -33.92 57.86
CA ASN A 389 -20.65 -34.83 58.10
C ASN A 389 -20.32 -35.90 59.16
N GLU A 390 -19.12 -36.46 59.16
CA GLU A 390 -18.67 -37.41 60.19
C GLU A 390 -18.66 -36.78 61.59
N LYS A 391 -18.13 -35.55 61.71
CA LYS A 391 -18.07 -34.80 62.98
C LYS A 391 -19.45 -34.55 63.61
N LYS A 392 -20.50 -34.41 62.79
CA LYS A 392 -21.89 -34.18 63.23
C LYS A 392 -22.54 -35.41 63.85
N LYS A 393 -21.99 -36.62 63.66
CA LYS A 393 -22.55 -37.84 64.26
C LYS A 393 -22.37 -37.78 65.80
N PRO A 394 -23.42 -38.10 66.58
CA PRO A 394 -23.38 -37.98 68.05
C PRO A 394 -22.20 -38.73 68.68
N ASP A 395 -21.99 -39.98 68.25
CA ASP A 395 -21.05 -40.94 68.84
C ASP A 395 -19.65 -40.92 68.20
N TYR A 396 -19.35 -39.95 67.33
CA TYR A 396 -18.05 -39.91 66.65
C TYR A 396 -16.93 -39.56 67.65
N PRO A 397 -15.92 -40.44 67.85
CA PRO A 397 -14.94 -40.28 68.92
C PRO A 397 -13.78 -39.32 68.57
N TYR A 398 -13.56 -39.00 67.29
CA TYR A 398 -12.41 -38.22 66.79
C TYR A 398 -12.77 -36.81 66.32
N LYS A 399 -13.67 -36.11 67.04
CA LYS A 399 -14.20 -34.80 66.62
C LYS A 399 -13.13 -33.72 66.49
N LYS A 400 -12.06 -33.80 67.28
CA LYS A 400 -10.96 -32.83 67.27
C LYS A 400 -10.09 -33.04 66.03
N GLU A 401 -9.70 -34.28 65.76
CA GLU A 401 -8.89 -34.66 64.60
C GLU A 401 -9.60 -34.34 63.28
N ALA A 402 -10.93 -34.53 63.23
CA ALA A 402 -11.73 -34.14 62.08
C ALA A 402 -11.73 -32.62 61.86
N GLN A 403 -11.79 -31.82 62.94
CA GLN A 403 -11.68 -30.36 62.83
C GLN A 403 -10.29 -29.92 62.35
N ASP A 404 -9.22 -30.46 62.95
CA ASP A 404 -7.84 -30.15 62.57
C ASP A 404 -7.59 -30.47 61.09
N ARG A 405 -8.20 -31.55 60.57
CA ARG A 405 -8.14 -31.93 59.15
C ARG A 405 -8.89 -30.96 58.26
N ILE A 406 -10.09 -30.52 58.66
CA ILE A 406 -10.88 -29.51 57.93
C ILE A 406 -10.08 -28.20 57.85
N ASP A 407 -9.59 -27.69 58.99
CA ASP A 407 -8.85 -26.42 59.06
C ASP A 407 -7.62 -26.44 58.15
N LYS A 408 -6.90 -27.58 58.12
CA LYS A 408 -5.76 -27.78 57.22
C LYS A 408 -6.17 -27.70 55.74
N LEU A 409 -7.23 -28.41 55.34
CA LEU A 409 -7.70 -28.43 53.95
C LEU A 409 -8.26 -27.08 53.51
N GLU A 410 -8.96 -26.37 54.39
CA GLU A 410 -9.44 -25.01 54.15
C GLU A 410 -8.28 -24.04 53.95
N LYS A 411 -7.23 -24.16 54.76
CA LYS A 411 -5.99 -23.39 54.58
C LYS A 411 -5.33 -23.68 53.24
N GLU A 412 -5.15 -24.95 52.87
CA GLU A 412 -4.58 -25.34 51.57
C GLU A 412 -5.42 -24.83 50.39
N ASN A 413 -6.75 -24.86 50.51
CA ASN A 413 -7.66 -24.30 49.50
C ASN A 413 -7.53 -22.79 49.39
N SER A 414 -7.45 -22.08 50.52
CA SER A 414 -7.24 -20.63 50.57
C SER A 414 -5.92 -20.24 49.89
N GLU A 415 -4.83 -20.93 50.19
CA GLU A 415 -3.52 -20.72 49.54
C GLU A 415 -3.57 -21.02 48.04
N THR A 416 -4.22 -22.11 47.64
CA THR A 416 -4.38 -22.47 46.21
C THR A 416 -5.23 -21.42 45.46
N ARG A 417 -6.25 -20.84 46.10
CA ARG A 417 -7.05 -19.75 45.51
C ARG A 417 -6.22 -18.49 45.27
N LYS A 418 -5.29 -18.15 46.18
CA LYS A 418 -4.35 -17.04 45.98
C LYS A 418 -3.45 -17.29 44.76
N ILE A 419 -2.84 -18.48 44.67
CA ILE A 419 -2.04 -18.90 43.51
C ILE A 419 -2.84 -18.82 42.21
N ASN A 420 -4.11 -19.25 42.23
CA ASN A 420 -4.99 -19.18 41.06
C ASN A 420 -5.24 -17.75 40.60
N LYS A 421 -5.29 -16.78 41.52
CA LYS A 421 -5.43 -15.37 41.17
C LYS A 421 -4.19 -14.89 40.39
N ASP A 422 -3.00 -15.18 40.91
CA ASP A 422 -1.74 -14.81 40.23
C ASP A 422 -1.59 -15.51 38.86
N ILE A 423 -2.02 -16.77 38.76
CA ILE A 423 -2.02 -17.50 37.47
C ILE A 423 -3.02 -16.85 36.50
N GLN A 424 -4.19 -16.44 36.98
CA GLN A 424 -5.19 -15.79 36.14
C GLN A 424 -4.68 -14.44 35.61
N GLU A 425 -4.05 -13.62 36.45
CA GLU A 425 -3.41 -12.37 36.03
C GLU A 425 -2.36 -12.62 34.94
N LYS A 426 -1.50 -13.64 35.09
CA LYS A 426 -0.54 -14.04 34.05
C LYS A 426 -1.17 -14.55 32.76
N ILE A 427 -2.34 -15.21 32.82
CA ILE A 427 -3.09 -15.63 31.63
C ILE A 427 -3.61 -14.40 30.91
N ASP A 428 -4.18 -13.44 31.64
CA ASP A 428 -4.77 -12.23 31.07
C ASP A 428 -3.69 -11.35 30.42
N GLU A 429 -2.54 -11.13 31.09
CA GLU A 429 -1.36 -10.49 30.51
C GLU A 429 -0.84 -11.26 29.28
N GLY A 430 -0.77 -12.58 29.38
CA GLY A 430 -0.34 -13.45 28.29
C GLY A 430 -1.20 -13.28 27.04
N LYS A 431 -2.53 -13.20 27.20
CA LYS A 431 -3.48 -12.97 26.10
C LYS A 431 -3.28 -11.62 25.43
N VAL A 432 -3.13 -10.55 26.20
CA VAL A 432 -2.84 -9.20 25.67
C VAL A 432 -1.54 -9.19 24.86
N ASN A 433 -0.49 -9.82 25.39
CA ASN A 433 0.79 -9.92 24.70
C ASN A 433 0.72 -10.76 23.40
N ILE A 434 -0.12 -11.80 23.38
CA ILE A 434 -0.36 -12.60 22.16
C ILE A 434 -1.08 -11.75 21.12
N GLU A 435 -2.15 -11.05 21.49
CA GLU A 435 -2.92 -10.19 20.57
C GLU A 435 -2.04 -9.10 19.94
N LYS A 436 -1.24 -8.40 20.77
CA LYS A 436 -0.27 -7.41 20.29
C LYS A 436 0.76 -8.04 19.34
N GLY A 437 1.29 -9.21 19.70
CA GLY A 437 2.24 -9.94 18.87
C GLY A 437 1.67 -10.36 17.52
N GLU A 438 0.44 -10.86 17.50
CA GLU A 438 -0.26 -11.24 16.26
C GLU A 438 -0.55 -10.04 15.35
N LYS A 439 -0.96 -8.90 15.93
CA LYS A 439 -1.13 -7.65 15.20
C LYS A 439 0.17 -7.19 14.54
N GLN A 440 1.28 -7.18 15.28
CA GLN A 440 2.58 -6.78 14.75
C GLN A 440 3.10 -7.74 13.67
N ILE A 441 2.91 -9.05 13.85
CA ILE A 441 3.27 -10.06 12.84
C ILE A 441 2.51 -9.78 11.54
N LYS A 442 1.21 -9.54 11.62
CA LYS A 442 0.39 -9.25 10.44
C LYS A 442 0.88 -7.98 9.73
N GLN A 443 1.12 -6.90 10.48
CA GLN A 443 1.65 -5.65 9.93
C GLN A 443 3.01 -5.85 9.24
N ASP A 444 3.92 -6.61 9.86
CA ASP A 444 5.23 -6.91 9.28
C ASP A 444 5.11 -7.80 8.02
N GLU A 445 4.17 -8.74 7.99
CA GLU A 445 3.86 -9.57 6.81
C GLU A 445 3.29 -8.74 5.66
N ASP A 446 2.37 -7.81 5.97
CA ASP A 446 1.80 -6.88 5.01
C ASP A 446 2.90 -5.94 4.47
N ASN A 447 3.76 -5.38 5.31
CA ASN A 447 4.90 -4.55 4.88
C ASN A 447 5.90 -5.34 4.01
N LEU A 448 6.15 -6.61 4.32
CA LEU A 448 7.00 -7.47 3.48
C LEU A 448 6.37 -7.73 2.10
N LYS A 449 5.03 -7.81 2.05
CA LYS A 449 4.29 -7.97 0.79
C LYS A 449 4.47 -6.75 -0.12
N VAL A 450 4.53 -5.53 0.41
CA VAL A 450 4.84 -4.31 -0.37
C VAL A 450 6.15 -4.47 -1.13
N TYR A 451 7.22 -4.92 -0.46
CA TYR A 451 8.51 -5.16 -1.14
C TYR A 451 8.41 -6.23 -2.22
N LYS A 452 7.66 -7.31 -1.96
CA LYS A 452 7.46 -8.40 -2.92
C LYS A 452 6.69 -7.97 -4.16
N GLU A 453 5.72 -7.08 -3.99
CA GLU A 453 4.88 -6.56 -5.07
C GLU A 453 5.62 -5.53 -5.91
N ASN A 454 6.54 -4.76 -5.31
CA ASN A 454 7.40 -3.79 -5.99
C ASN A 454 8.65 -4.41 -6.63
N LYS A 455 8.44 -5.43 -7.49
CA LYS A 455 9.43 -6.41 -7.94
C LYS A 455 10.72 -5.88 -8.57
N TYR A 456 10.68 -4.75 -9.26
CA TYR A 456 11.77 -4.29 -10.12
C TYR A 456 12.25 -2.91 -9.72
N LYS A 457 13.57 -2.74 -9.66
CA LYS A 457 14.22 -1.45 -9.40
C LYS A 457 15.16 -1.08 -10.54
N PHE A 458 14.88 0.04 -11.17
CA PHE A 458 15.65 0.61 -12.26
C PHE A 458 16.60 1.69 -11.74
N LYS A 459 17.52 2.12 -12.57
CA LYS A 459 18.36 3.27 -12.29
C LYS A 459 17.53 4.55 -12.25
N GLU A 460 17.72 5.32 -11.18
CA GLU A 460 16.98 6.55 -10.91
C GLU A 460 17.00 7.53 -12.09
N LYS A 461 15.83 8.12 -12.40
CA LYS A 461 15.58 9.11 -13.47
C LYS A 461 15.85 8.62 -14.89
N LEU A 462 15.94 7.29 -15.10
CA LEU A 462 16.16 6.70 -16.42
C LEU A 462 14.94 5.94 -16.98
N THR A 463 13.77 6.15 -16.38
CA THR A 463 12.49 5.59 -16.84
C THR A 463 11.45 6.69 -17.01
N LEU A 464 10.31 6.31 -17.60
CA LEU A 464 9.12 7.16 -17.71
C LEU A 464 8.10 6.85 -16.59
N ASN A 465 8.53 6.16 -15.54
CA ASN A 465 7.62 5.76 -14.48
C ASN A 465 7.28 6.94 -13.56
N VAL A 466 6.01 7.08 -13.17
CA VAL A 466 5.59 8.11 -12.18
C VAL A 466 6.40 7.99 -10.88
N MET A 467 6.80 6.77 -10.53
CA MET A 467 7.56 6.47 -9.31
C MET A 467 9.07 6.65 -9.47
N ASP A 468 9.56 7.25 -10.56
CA ASP A 468 10.99 7.41 -10.88
C ASP A 468 11.48 8.87 -10.96
N TYR A 469 10.96 9.78 -10.11
CA TYR A 469 11.39 11.19 -10.02
C TYR A 469 11.70 11.90 -11.36
N SER A 470 11.10 11.43 -12.45
CA SER A 470 11.45 11.77 -13.81
C SER A 470 10.55 12.91 -14.24
N SER A 471 11.13 13.95 -14.84
CA SER A 471 10.36 15.08 -15.34
C SER A 471 9.65 14.78 -16.67
N THR A 472 9.82 13.58 -17.22
CA THR A 472 9.32 13.22 -18.55
C THR A 472 8.31 12.08 -18.47
N ARG A 473 7.07 12.37 -18.93
CA ARG A 473 5.95 11.45 -19.20
C ARG A 473 5.68 10.43 -18.09
N ASN A 474 4.60 10.63 -17.34
CA ASN A 474 4.26 9.85 -16.14
C ASN A 474 3.40 8.62 -16.48
N ILE A 475 4.00 7.43 -16.59
CA ILE A 475 3.27 6.18 -16.77
C ILE A 475 3.40 5.23 -15.57
N PHE A 476 2.42 4.34 -15.43
CA PHE A 476 2.52 3.14 -14.60
C PHE A 476 2.61 1.90 -15.49
N ILE A 477 3.27 0.84 -15.03
CA ILE A 477 3.38 -0.44 -15.75
C ILE A 477 2.35 -1.47 -15.27
N ARG A 478 2.11 -2.54 -16.05
CA ARG A 478 1.01 -3.52 -15.81
C ARG A 478 0.94 -4.05 -14.37
N TRP A 479 2.08 -4.35 -13.74
CA TRP A 479 2.08 -4.88 -12.38
C TRP A 479 1.79 -3.79 -11.33
N GLN A 480 2.23 -2.54 -11.54
CA GLN A 480 1.89 -1.43 -10.65
C GLN A 480 0.39 -1.14 -10.68
N TRP A 481 -0.25 -1.28 -11.86
CA TRP A 481 -1.71 -1.21 -11.96
C TRP A 481 -2.37 -2.22 -11.03
N GLN A 482 -1.90 -3.47 -11.04
CA GLN A 482 -2.47 -4.54 -10.20
C GLN A 482 -2.28 -4.28 -8.70
N VAL A 483 -1.11 -3.76 -8.28
CA VAL A 483 -0.87 -3.40 -6.88
C VAL A 483 -1.87 -2.35 -6.43
N MET A 484 -1.97 -1.23 -7.16
CA MET A 484 -2.91 -0.17 -6.81
C MET A 484 -4.37 -0.66 -6.84
N GLN A 485 -4.77 -1.46 -7.83
CA GLN A 485 -6.12 -2.03 -7.91
C GLN A 485 -6.46 -2.93 -6.72
N ASN A 486 -5.52 -3.80 -6.33
CA ASN A 486 -5.69 -4.69 -5.18
C ASN A 486 -5.81 -3.89 -3.88
N ASP A 487 -5.05 -2.81 -3.77
CA ASP A 487 -5.03 -1.96 -2.60
C ASP A 487 -6.36 -1.19 -2.45
N VAL A 488 -6.83 -0.54 -3.53
CA VAL A 488 -8.17 0.09 -3.56
C VAL A 488 -9.27 -0.91 -3.19
N LYS A 489 -9.23 -2.13 -3.75
CA LYS A 489 -10.21 -3.18 -3.46
C LYS A 489 -10.18 -3.63 -1.99
N SER A 490 -9.01 -3.60 -1.35
CA SER A 490 -8.82 -4.14 -0.01
C SER A 490 -9.13 -3.12 1.08
N TYR A 491 -8.83 -1.84 0.85
CA TYR A 491 -8.82 -0.84 1.93
C TYR A 491 -9.70 0.39 1.68
N TYR A 492 -9.74 0.93 0.46
CA TYR A 492 -10.23 2.32 0.25
C TYR A 492 -11.56 2.43 -0.48
N GLY A 493 -11.77 1.57 -1.47
CA GLY A 493 -12.72 1.83 -2.53
C GLY A 493 -13.79 0.77 -2.70
N SER A 494 -14.65 1.03 -3.67
CA SER A 494 -15.61 0.06 -4.17
C SER A 494 -15.32 -0.29 -5.63
N ILE A 495 -15.95 -1.34 -6.12
CA ILE A 495 -15.87 -1.76 -7.52
C ILE A 495 -17.14 -1.33 -8.24
N ILE A 496 -16.99 -0.68 -9.39
CA ILE A 496 -18.07 -0.27 -10.27
C ILE A 496 -18.03 -1.11 -11.55
N GLU A 497 -19.20 -1.58 -11.99
CA GLU A 497 -19.36 -2.21 -13.31
C GLU A 497 -19.28 -1.15 -14.41
N ASN A 498 -18.38 -1.34 -15.37
CA ASN A 498 -18.32 -0.53 -16.58
C ASN A 498 -19.33 -1.08 -17.59
N LYS A 499 -20.52 -0.47 -17.63
CA LYS A 499 -21.64 -0.91 -18.49
C LYS A 499 -21.57 -0.33 -19.87
#